data_AF-A0A928IVT2-F1
#
_entry.id   AF-A0A928IVT2-F1
#
_cell.length_a   1.000
_cell.length_b   1.000
_cell.length_c   1.000
_cell.angle_alpha   90.00
_cell.angle_beta   90.00
_cell.angle_gamma   90.00
#
_symmetry.space_group_name_H-M   'P 1'
#
loop_
_entity.id
_entity.type
_entity.pdbx_description
1 polymer ?
#
loop_
_entity_poly.entity_id
_entity_poly.type
_entity_poly.pdbx_seq_one_letter_code
_entity_poly.pdbx_strand_id
1 'polypeptide(L)'
;MKKKLLSLILCLVMLLACIPVSASEFNDVKEGEWYYEAVIYCKDRKIFNGTGNGNFSPLRTLSRAEFVTAIANYSGIDVSAFEYDGFTDVDPNAYYYHAMAWARNEGIVNGTSDTTFSPTKKITREQLCTMICRYLAYIGIDTNVSAFDKFEDDALISDWAVKEVYTAKALGLVQGVGANLFKPKLTSTRAQAAQIMMNLDKYCEENKKEGNEFMLDDAVVDIKIEGLTGNYKFLHVSDAHLTLTDDTDTPEAIADQKARGEAFDAQITDGVKKEDRLANAYKYAEAEGCEAVILTGDILDAPSNGNMAYLNKVTKESNVDSIYLLGNHDWTFSTNYQSSEQRGENIPKFQEIYDKYYEDGEEDLWGEYVDSYEYDGFVIVTVDNSNDQIPNGAQATLEYYAKKNIPVILALHVPISVPTMVNDVSAMWGRDICIGASNLAPNIVTTKFINYLKSADSPVKAVLAGHIHMDHVDDLSPNNDTVQYTLGATYQGAARIFNIHG
;
A
#
# COMPACT_ATOMS: atom_id res chain seq x y z
N MET A 1 -7.08 -47.19 -10.89
CA MET A 1 -5.61 -47.40 -10.73
C MET A 1 -4.92 -46.91 -12.00
N LYS A 2 -3.83 -46.12 -11.88
CA LYS A 2 -3.03 -45.47 -12.96
C LYS A 2 -3.16 -43.92 -13.11
N LYS A 3 -3.14 -43.17 -12.01
CA LYS A 3 -2.87 -41.71 -12.01
C LYS A 3 -1.91 -41.25 -10.89
N LYS A 4 -0.91 -42.07 -10.51
CA LYS A 4 0.02 -41.72 -9.40
C LYS A 4 1.51 -41.95 -9.65
N LEU A 5 1.97 -42.12 -10.90
CA LEU A 5 3.37 -42.51 -11.13
C LEU A 5 4.17 -41.69 -12.17
N LEU A 6 3.72 -40.50 -12.58
CA LEU A 6 4.50 -39.64 -13.48
C LEU A 6 4.86 -38.25 -12.92
N SER A 7 4.43 -37.91 -11.69
CA SER A 7 4.75 -36.62 -11.05
C SER A 7 5.93 -36.69 -10.06
N LEU A 8 6.59 -37.83 -9.92
CA LEU A 8 7.64 -38.01 -8.88
C LEU A 8 9.08 -37.98 -9.42
N ILE A 9 9.29 -37.79 -10.72
CA ILE A 9 10.63 -37.78 -11.33
C ILE A 9 11.03 -36.39 -11.86
N LEU A 10 10.09 -35.44 -11.97
CA LEU A 10 10.43 -34.05 -12.33
C LEU A 10 10.65 -33.13 -11.10
N CYS A 11 10.18 -33.52 -9.91
CA CYS A 11 10.44 -32.79 -8.66
C CYS A 11 11.74 -33.18 -7.94
N LEU A 12 12.47 -34.20 -8.41
CA LEU A 12 13.72 -34.65 -7.76
C LEU A 12 14.99 -34.13 -8.44
N VAL A 13 14.87 -33.34 -9.51
CA VAL A 13 16.03 -32.72 -10.22
C VAL A 13 16.11 -31.20 -9.99
N MET A 14 15.10 -30.56 -9.40
CA MET A 14 15.18 -29.14 -8.98
C MET A 14 15.64 -28.93 -7.53
N LEU A 15 15.90 -30.01 -6.77
CA LEU A 15 16.36 -29.93 -5.37
C LEU A 15 17.88 -30.01 -5.20
N LEU A 16 18.63 -29.86 -6.29
CA LEU A 16 20.07 -29.64 -6.29
C LEU A 16 20.43 -28.52 -7.28
N ALA A 17 19.67 -27.42 -7.27
CA ALA A 17 20.34 -26.14 -7.45
C ALA A 17 21.21 -25.96 -6.21
N CYS A 18 22.43 -26.50 -6.26
CA CYS A 18 23.52 -26.01 -5.45
C CYS A 18 23.60 -24.52 -5.82
N ILE A 19 22.89 -23.67 -5.08
CA ILE A 19 23.17 -22.24 -5.07
C ILE A 19 24.66 -22.23 -4.78
N PRO A 20 25.51 -21.72 -5.68
CA PRO A 20 26.90 -21.59 -5.34
C PRO A 20 26.91 -20.72 -4.09
N VAL A 21 27.22 -21.34 -2.95
CA VAL A 21 27.62 -20.60 -1.75
C VAL A 21 28.81 -19.83 -2.24
N SER A 22 28.60 -18.53 -2.49
CA SER A 22 29.66 -17.66 -2.92
C SER A 22 30.71 -17.73 -1.83
N ALA A 23 31.87 -18.31 -2.15
CA ALA A 23 33.01 -18.31 -1.26
C ALA A 23 33.23 -16.85 -0.84
N SER A 24 33.39 -16.60 0.46
CA SER A 24 33.59 -15.24 0.97
C SER A 24 34.57 -14.47 0.09
N GLU A 25 34.06 -13.44 -0.61
CA GLU A 25 34.88 -12.51 -1.39
C GLU A 25 35.80 -11.68 -0.47
N PHE A 26 35.63 -11.78 0.84
CA PHE A 26 36.46 -11.12 1.82
C PHE A 26 37.56 -12.04 2.37
N ASN A 27 38.81 -11.61 2.23
CA ASN A 27 40.01 -12.30 2.68
C ASN A 27 40.02 -12.58 4.20
N ASP A 28 39.26 -11.81 4.99
CA ASP A 28 39.22 -11.86 6.46
C ASP A 28 37.91 -12.43 7.02
N VAL A 29 37.07 -13.04 6.19
CA VAL A 29 35.82 -13.70 6.58
C VAL A 29 35.90 -15.15 6.13
N LYS A 30 36.13 -16.06 7.08
CA LYS A 30 36.30 -17.50 6.82
C LYS A 30 34.99 -18.24 7.04
N GLU A 31 34.71 -19.19 6.16
CA GLU A 31 33.58 -20.12 6.33
C GLU A 31 33.71 -20.88 7.66
N GLY A 32 32.59 -21.01 8.38
CA GLY A 32 32.53 -21.60 9.71
C GLY A 32 32.73 -20.63 10.88
N GLU A 33 33.15 -19.38 10.64
CA GLU A 33 33.10 -18.33 11.67
C GLU A 33 31.65 -17.96 11.98
N TRP A 34 31.33 -17.68 13.25
CA TRP A 34 29.95 -17.41 13.71
C TRP A 34 29.26 -16.25 12.97
N TYR A 35 30.06 -15.30 12.47
CA TYR A 35 29.58 -14.13 11.74
C TYR A 35 29.53 -14.33 10.22
N TYR A 36 29.97 -15.48 9.70
CA TYR A 36 30.08 -15.71 8.26
C TYR A 36 28.75 -15.45 7.54
N GLU A 37 27.67 -16.11 7.98
CA GLU A 37 26.34 -15.97 7.37
C GLU A 37 25.87 -14.52 7.40
N ALA A 38 25.94 -13.87 8.56
CA ALA A 38 25.53 -12.47 8.71
C ALA A 38 26.30 -11.51 7.81
N VAL A 39 27.61 -11.71 7.66
CA VAL A 39 28.46 -10.86 6.82
C VAL A 39 28.10 -11.02 5.35
N ILE A 40 27.93 -12.26 4.88
CA ILE A 40 27.52 -12.53 3.49
C ILE A 40 26.11 -11.98 3.23
N TYR A 41 25.17 -12.22 4.14
CA TYR A 41 23.80 -11.73 4.08
C TYR A 41 23.73 -10.20 3.92
N CYS A 42 24.41 -9.46 4.79
CA CYS A 42 24.43 -8.00 4.73
C CYS A 42 25.16 -7.45 3.52
N LYS A 43 26.17 -8.16 3.00
CA LYS A 43 26.87 -7.75 1.77
C LYS A 43 25.96 -7.90 0.56
N ASP A 44 25.29 -9.03 0.42
CA ASP A 44 24.46 -9.32 -0.76
C ASP A 44 23.25 -8.38 -0.85
N ARG A 45 22.74 -7.94 0.31
CA ARG A 45 21.69 -6.91 0.44
C ARG A 45 22.22 -5.47 0.45
N LYS A 46 23.53 -5.27 0.26
CA LYS A 46 24.21 -3.95 0.28
C LYS A 46 24.03 -3.15 1.58
N ILE A 47 23.62 -3.80 2.67
CA ILE A 47 23.52 -3.20 4.01
C ILE A 47 24.91 -2.77 4.49
N PHE A 48 25.88 -3.68 4.38
CA PHE A 48 27.29 -3.40 4.69
C PHE A 48 28.18 -3.68 3.47
N ASN A 49 28.98 -2.69 3.10
CA ASN A 49 30.06 -2.84 2.12
C ASN A 49 31.38 -3.23 2.79
N GLY A 50 32.31 -3.77 1.99
CA GLY A 50 33.69 -4.04 2.42
C GLY A 50 34.45 -2.77 2.82
N THR A 51 35.50 -2.93 3.61
CA THR A 51 36.38 -1.84 4.07
C THR A 51 37.56 -1.56 3.13
N GLY A 52 37.54 -2.14 1.92
CA GLY A 52 38.64 -2.08 0.95
C GLY A 52 39.63 -3.26 1.06
N ASN A 53 40.51 -3.39 0.07
CA ASN A 53 41.51 -4.47 -0.06
C ASN A 53 40.94 -5.89 0.04
N GLY A 54 39.69 -6.09 -0.39
CA GLY A 54 39.00 -7.36 -0.26
C GLY A 54 38.76 -7.77 1.20
N ASN A 55 38.56 -6.84 2.13
CA ASN A 55 38.30 -7.14 3.55
C ASN A 55 36.94 -6.60 4.00
N PHE A 56 36.31 -7.27 4.96
CA PHE A 56 35.13 -6.80 5.68
C PHE A 56 35.47 -6.15 7.02
N SER A 57 36.62 -6.51 7.62
CA SER A 57 37.04 -6.15 8.97
C SER A 57 36.05 -6.57 10.08
N PRO A 58 35.68 -7.86 10.20
CA PRO A 58 34.58 -8.30 11.07
C PRO A 58 34.77 -7.95 12.56
N LEU A 59 36.02 -8.00 13.04
CA LEU A 59 36.35 -7.73 14.45
C LEU A 59 36.62 -6.25 14.75
N ARG A 60 36.58 -5.37 13.74
CA ARG A 60 36.77 -3.94 13.95
C ARG A 60 35.52 -3.33 14.60
N THR A 61 35.72 -2.48 15.60
CA THR A 61 34.63 -1.69 16.20
C THR A 61 34.06 -0.67 15.22
N LEU A 62 32.73 -0.66 15.11
CA LEU A 62 31.92 0.19 14.24
C LEU A 62 31.73 1.59 14.84
N SER A 63 31.71 2.64 14.01
CA SER A 63 31.31 3.99 14.45
C SER A 63 29.80 4.23 14.33
N ARG A 64 29.31 5.29 14.98
CA ARG A 64 27.91 5.74 14.84
C ARG A 64 27.54 6.09 13.39
N ALA A 65 28.43 6.78 12.67
CA ALA A 65 28.25 7.08 11.26
C ALA A 65 28.10 5.80 10.41
N GLU A 66 28.96 4.81 10.63
CA GLU A 66 28.88 3.57 9.85
C GLU A 66 27.58 2.79 10.12
N PHE A 67 27.05 2.85 11.35
CA PHE A 67 25.80 2.17 11.67
C PHE A 67 24.57 2.88 11.13
N VAL A 68 24.51 4.22 11.20
CA VAL A 68 23.37 4.96 10.60
C VAL A 68 23.34 4.78 9.08
N THR A 69 24.50 4.75 8.42
CA THR A 69 24.59 4.40 7.00
C THR A 69 24.10 2.98 6.71
N ALA A 70 24.38 2.01 7.59
CA ALA A 70 23.87 0.65 7.42
C ALA A 70 22.33 0.58 7.53
N ILE A 71 21.73 1.34 8.44
CA ILE A 71 20.26 1.45 8.55
C ILE A 71 19.67 2.12 7.29
N ALA A 72 20.28 3.19 6.79
CA ALA A 72 19.83 3.85 5.56
C ALA A 72 19.98 2.96 4.32
N ASN A 73 21.08 2.21 4.20
CA ASN A 73 21.23 1.22 3.13
C ASN A 73 20.17 0.12 3.23
N TYR A 74 19.85 -0.29 4.45
CA TYR A 74 18.81 -1.29 4.70
C TYR A 74 17.41 -0.78 4.33
N SER A 75 17.09 0.49 4.61
CA SER A 75 15.78 1.05 4.30
C SER A 75 15.51 1.19 2.80
N GLY A 76 16.57 1.25 1.97
CA GLY A 76 16.45 1.42 0.52
C GLY A 76 16.00 2.82 0.08
N ILE A 77 15.86 3.76 1.02
CA ILE A 77 15.42 5.14 0.75
C ILE A 77 16.54 5.90 0.02
N ASP A 78 16.15 6.70 -0.98
CA ASP A 78 17.04 7.70 -1.54
C ASP A 78 17.22 8.87 -0.56
N VAL A 79 18.34 8.86 0.16
CA VAL A 79 18.64 9.87 1.18
C VAL A 79 19.18 11.18 0.58
N SER A 80 19.41 11.27 -0.73
CA SER A 80 20.13 12.39 -1.35
C SER A 80 19.49 13.77 -1.14
N ALA A 81 18.17 13.83 -0.95
CA ALA A 81 17.43 15.06 -0.69
C ALA A 81 17.44 15.51 0.78
N PHE A 82 17.92 14.66 1.71
CA PHE A 82 17.87 14.97 3.14
C PHE A 82 19.08 15.78 3.59
N GLU A 83 18.81 16.89 4.25
CA GLU A 83 19.80 17.79 4.83
C GLU A 83 19.47 18.06 6.31
N TYR A 84 20.51 18.25 7.13
CA TYR A 84 20.38 18.62 8.54
C TYR A 84 21.63 19.35 9.02
N ASP A 85 21.47 20.62 9.40
CA ASP A 85 22.55 21.52 9.80
C ASP A 85 22.68 21.71 11.33
N GLY A 86 21.86 21.01 12.12
CA GLY A 86 21.84 21.16 13.58
C GLY A 86 23.04 20.56 14.32
N PHE A 87 23.88 19.74 13.68
CA PHE A 87 25.08 19.15 14.29
C PHE A 87 26.36 19.80 13.80
N THR A 88 27.12 20.37 14.73
CA THR A 88 28.36 21.12 14.46
C THR A 88 29.56 20.24 14.09
N ASP A 89 29.48 18.94 14.35
CA ASP A 89 30.56 17.97 14.12
C ASP A 89 30.29 17.05 12.91
N VAL A 90 29.35 17.44 12.05
CA VAL A 90 29.01 16.75 10.81
C VAL A 90 29.41 17.62 9.63
N ASP A 91 30.27 17.09 8.76
CA ASP A 91 30.62 17.71 7.48
C ASP A 91 29.53 17.37 6.44
N PRO A 92 28.89 18.36 5.78
CA PRO A 92 27.91 18.12 4.72
C PRO A 92 28.42 17.29 3.54
N ASN A 93 29.74 17.22 3.34
CA ASN A 93 30.36 16.42 2.29
C ASN A 93 30.74 15.00 2.74
N ALA A 94 30.47 14.65 4.01
CA ALA A 94 30.79 13.31 4.51
C ALA A 94 29.84 12.26 3.91
N TYR A 95 30.37 11.07 3.63
CA TYR A 95 29.59 9.96 3.02
C TYR A 95 28.32 9.57 3.79
N TYR A 96 28.27 9.87 5.09
CA TYR A 96 27.15 9.55 5.97
C TYR A 96 26.20 10.72 6.19
N TYR A 97 26.48 11.91 5.62
CA TYR A 97 25.73 13.14 5.90
C TYR A 97 24.24 12.96 5.65
N HIS A 98 23.87 12.60 4.41
CA HIS A 98 22.49 12.41 4.00
C HIS A 98 21.78 11.30 4.77
N ALA A 99 22.46 10.16 4.98
CA ALA A 99 21.92 9.07 5.79
C ALA A 99 21.66 9.50 7.25
N MET A 100 22.56 10.29 7.83
CA MET A 100 22.41 10.85 9.17
C MET A 100 21.29 11.89 9.22
N ALA A 101 21.18 12.76 8.21
CA ALA A 101 20.15 13.78 8.11
C ALA A 101 18.76 13.16 8.01
N TRP A 102 18.57 12.19 7.12
CA TRP A 102 17.34 11.39 7.05
C TRP A 102 17.01 10.77 8.41
N ALA A 103 17.94 10.00 8.96
CA ALA A 103 17.70 9.32 10.23
C ALA A 103 17.43 10.30 11.38
N ARG A 104 17.95 11.53 11.32
CA ARG A 104 17.69 12.57 12.32
C ARG A 104 16.31 13.17 12.16
N ASN A 105 15.92 13.51 10.93
CA ASN A 105 14.62 14.10 10.61
C ASN A 105 13.47 13.13 10.93
N GLU A 106 13.67 11.84 10.65
CA GLU A 106 12.70 10.77 10.92
C GLU A 106 12.75 10.25 12.37
N GLY A 107 13.55 10.86 13.25
CA GLY A 107 13.63 10.47 14.65
C GLY A 107 14.30 9.11 14.94
N ILE A 108 14.96 8.50 13.94
CA ILE A 108 15.70 7.23 14.06
C ILE A 108 16.98 7.42 14.90
N VAL A 109 17.64 8.58 14.77
CA VAL A 109 18.83 8.93 15.55
C VAL A 109 18.69 10.24 16.31
N ASN A 110 19.32 10.27 17.49
CA ASN A 110 19.57 11.47 18.25
C ASN A 110 21.07 11.77 18.28
N GLY A 111 21.40 13.06 18.47
CA GLY A 111 22.75 13.49 18.80
C GLY A 111 23.20 12.96 20.15
N THR A 112 24.51 12.99 20.38
CA THR A 112 25.10 12.82 21.72
C THR A 112 24.97 14.07 22.59
N SER A 113 24.59 15.19 21.97
CA SER A 113 24.08 16.42 22.57
C SER A 113 23.13 17.08 21.55
N ASP A 114 22.55 18.22 21.90
CA ASP A 114 21.68 18.99 21.00
C ASP A 114 22.40 19.43 19.70
N THR A 115 23.72 19.57 19.74
CA THR A 115 24.54 20.13 18.64
C THR A 115 25.67 19.21 18.18
N THR A 116 25.72 17.95 18.63
CA THR A 116 26.81 17.01 18.32
C THR A 116 26.29 15.60 18.05
N PHE A 117 26.60 15.04 16.88
CA PHE A 117 26.25 13.67 16.49
C PHE A 117 27.26 12.61 16.96
N SER A 118 28.53 12.98 17.08
CA SER A 118 29.69 12.10 17.33
C SER A 118 29.88 10.99 16.27
N PRO A 119 30.07 11.33 14.97
CA PRO A 119 30.07 10.35 13.87
C PRO A 119 31.18 9.29 13.96
N THR A 120 32.36 9.66 14.46
CA THR A 120 33.53 8.78 14.56
C THR A 120 33.58 7.98 15.88
N LYS A 121 32.73 8.34 16.86
CA LYS A 121 32.66 7.64 18.15
C LYS A 121 32.18 6.20 17.92
N LYS A 122 32.83 5.27 18.61
CA LYS A 122 32.48 3.85 18.54
C LYS A 122 31.12 3.63 19.17
N ILE A 123 30.25 2.93 18.44
CA ILE A 123 28.86 2.72 18.85
C ILE A 123 28.80 1.65 19.95
N THR A 124 28.09 1.95 21.03
CA THR A 124 27.85 1.00 22.11
C THR A 124 26.67 0.07 21.79
N ARG A 125 26.58 -1.06 22.49
CA ARG A 125 25.48 -2.01 22.31
C ARG A 125 24.11 -1.43 22.61
N GLU A 126 24.00 -0.62 23.66
CA GLU A 126 22.74 0.08 23.98
C GLU A 126 22.34 1.11 22.91
N GLN A 127 23.31 1.77 22.27
CA GLN A 127 23.05 2.71 21.17
C GLN A 127 22.53 1.99 19.92
N LEU A 128 23.10 0.82 19.58
CA LEU A 128 22.57 0.00 18.49
C LEU A 128 21.09 -0.32 18.69
N CYS A 129 20.73 -0.79 19.89
CA CYS A 129 19.34 -1.13 20.25
C CYS A 129 18.41 0.07 20.09
N THR A 130 18.82 1.26 20.56
CA THR A 130 17.98 2.45 20.39
C THR A 130 17.76 2.84 18.95
N MET A 131 18.77 2.72 18.09
CA MET A 131 18.65 3.09 16.67
C MET A 131 17.77 2.10 15.91
N ILE A 132 17.92 0.79 16.13
CA ILE A 132 17.09 -0.21 15.46
C ILE A 132 15.63 -0.17 15.95
N CYS A 133 15.37 0.05 17.24
CA CYS A 133 13.99 0.14 17.74
C CYS A 133 13.28 1.40 17.24
N ARG A 134 14.00 2.53 17.10
CA ARG A 134 13.42 3.73 16.49
C ARG A 134 13.19 3.56 15.00
N TYR A 135 14.08 2.85 14.31
CA TYR A 135 13.85 2.46 12.92
C TYR A 135 12.62 1.56 12.77
N LEU A 136 12.45 0.55 13.63
CA LEU A 136 11.24 -0.30 13.65
C LEU A 136 9.96 0.52 13.87
N ALA A 137 9.99 1.47 14.80
CA ALA A 137 8.86 2.38 15.01
C ALA A 137 8.59 3.27 13.80
N TYR A 138 9.65 3.76 13.13
CA TYR A 138 9.55 4.54 11.90
C TYR A 138 8.86 3.75 10.77
N ILE A 139 9.18 2.47 10.59
CA ILE A 139 8.52 1.60 9.59
C ILE A 139 7.20 0.97 10.09
N GLY A 140 6.64 1.50 11.19
CA GLY A 140 5.33 1.11 11.70
C GLY A 140 5.27 -0.24 12.40
N ILE A 141 6.39 -0.89 12.72
CA ILE A 141 6.41 -2.14 13.49
C ILE A 141 6.19 -1.84 14.97
N ASP A 142 5.25 -2.56 15.60
CA ASP A 142 4.97 -2.38 17.03
C ASP A 142 6.18 -2.85 17.86
N THR A 143 6.69 -1.94 18.68
CA THR A 143 7.83 -2.15 19.58
C THR A 143 7.40 -2.27 21.04
N ASN A 144 6.08 -2.28 21.31
CA ASN A 144 5.49 -2.45 22.64
C ASN A 144 5.38 -3.93 22.99
N VAL A 145 6.52 -4.50 23.35
CA VAL A 145 6.58 -5.85 23.90
C VAL A 145 6.24 -5.84 25.40
N SER A 146 5.68 -6.93 25.93
CA SER A 146 5.33 -7.08 27.36
C SER A 146 6.27 -8.07 28.05
N ALA A 147 6.69 -7.73 29.28
CA ALA A 147 7.54 -8.49 30.21
C ALA A 147 8.85 -9.12 29.65
N PHE A 148 9.99 -8.82 30.28
CA PHE A 148 11.30 -9.31 29.85
C PHE A 148 12.11 -9.87 31.00
N ASP A 149 12.89 -10.90 30.70
CA ASP A 149 13.94 -11.38 31.59
C ASP A 149 15.08 -10.37 31.65
N LYS A 150 15.39 -9.87 32.84
CA LYS A 150 16.50 -8.94 33.06
C LYS A 150 17.86 -9.60 32.82
N PHE A 151 18.81 -8.81 32.34
CA PHE A 151 20.22 -9.20 32.38
C PHE A 151 20.79 -8.97 33.80
N GLU A 152 21.83 -9.71 34.17
CA GLU A 152 22.52 -9.53 35.47
C GLU A 152 23.15 -8.14 35.61
N ASP A 153 23.51 -7.52 34.49
CA ASP A 153 24.08 -6.18 34.42
C ASP A 153 23.08 -5.09 33.98
N ASP A 154 21.78 -5.31 34.23
CA ASP A 154 20.68 -4.35 33.96
C ASP A 154 20.99 -2.95 34.52
N ALA A 155 21.58 -2.88 35.72
CA ALA A 155 21.94 -1.62 36.37
C ALA A 155 23.01 -0.79 35.62
N LEU A 156 23.66 -1.34 34.59
CA LEU A 156 24.62 -0.63 33.74
C LEU A 156 23.99 -0.05 32.47
N ILE A 157 22.73 -0.41 32.15
CA ILE A 157 22.01 0.12 31.00
C ILE A 157 21.62 1.56 31.32
N SER A 158 21.87 2.49 30.38
CA SER A 158 21.40 3.86 30.57
C SER A 158 19.87 3.92 30.64
N ASP A 159 19.31 4.75 31.51
CA ASP A 159 17.85 4.96 31.62
C ASP A 159 17.16 5.19 30.26
N TRP A 160 17.80 5.96 29.37
CA TRP A 160 17.29 6.28 28.03
C TRP A 160 17.32 5.12 27.03
N ALA A 161 17.96 4.00 27.37
CA ALA A 161 18.11 2.83 26.50
C ALA A 161 17.38 1.60 27.03
N VAL A 162 16.91 1.63 28.28
CA VAL A 162 16.33 0.46 28.95
C VAL A 162 15.21 -0.15 28.11
N LYS A 163 14.25 0.68 27.66
CA LYS A 163 13.11 0.23 26.84
C LYS A 163 13.61 -0.48 25.57
N GLU A 164 14.47 0.17 24.80
CA GLU A 164 14.90 -0.33 23.50
C GLU A 164 15.83 -1.54 23.60
N VAL A 165 16.67 -1.64 24.63
CA VAL A 165 17.47 -2.86 24.87
C VAL A 165 16.56 -4.05 25.13
N TYR A 166 15.51 -3.87 25.93
CA TYR A 166 14.56 -4.93 26.22
C TYR A 166 13.66 -5.27 25.04
N THR A 167 13.19 -4.27 24.29
CA THR A 167 12.51 -4.49 23.01
C THR A 167 13.39 -5.30 22.07
N ALA A 168 14.62 -4.88 21.81
CA ALA A 168 15.52 -5.59 20.91
C ALA A 168 15.80 -7.04 21.37
N LYS A 169 15.86 -7.29 22.69
CA LYS A 169 16.00 -8.65 23.24
C LYS A 169 14.73 -9.47 22.99
N ALA A 170 13.56 -8.92 23.29
CA ALA A 170 12.28 -9.61 23.15
C ALA A 170 11.99 -9.98 21.70
N LEU A 171 12.35 -9.11 20.77
CA LEU A 171 12.22 -9.32 19.32
C LEU A 171 13.30 -10.25 18.76
N GLY A 172 14.20 -10.78 19.58
CA GLY A 172 15.28 -11.68 19.13
C GLY A 172 16.40 -10.99 18.32
N LEU A 173 16.39 -9.66 18.22
CA LEU A 173 17.36 -8.87 17.45
C LEU A 173 18.75 -8.91 18.08
N VAL A 174 18.80 -8.88 19.42
CA VAL A 174 20.05 -8.91 20.20
C VAL A 174 20.04 -10.05 21.21
N GLN A 175 21.23 -10.63 21.41
CA GLN A 175 21.49 -11.61 22.47
C GLN A 175 22.55 -11.08 23.45
N GLY A 176 22.56 -11.65 24.66
CA GLY A 176 23.61 -11.42 25.64
C GLY A 176 24.97 -11.96 25.18
N VAL A 177 26.04 -11.56 25.86
CA VAL A 177 27.42 -11.97 25.56
C VAL A 177 27.88 -13.17 26.42
N GLY A 178 26.94 -13.95 26.96
CA GLY A 178 27.16 -15.06 27.89
C GLY A 178 26.93 -14.69 29.36
N ALA A 179 26.75 -15.71 30.21
CA ALA A 179 26.51 -15.57 31.67
C ALA A 179 25.38 -14.58 32.04
N ASN A 180 24.34 -14.49 31.19
CA ASN A 180 23.24 -13.52 31.32
C ASN A 180 23.68 -12.04 31.39
N LEU A 181 24.77 -11.67 30.71
CA LEU A 181 25.27 -10.29 30.61
C LEU A 181 24.94 -9.65 29.25
N PHE A 182 24.56 -8.37 29.24
CA PHE A 182 24.35 -7.57 28.03
C PHE A 182 25.56 -6.71 27.67
N LYS A 183 26.30 -6.19 28.65
CA LYS A 183 27.42 -5.23 28.51
C LYS A 183 27.05 -3.97 27.70
N PRO A 184 26.12 -3.13 28.19
CA PRO A 184 25.54 -2.02 27.44
C PRO A 184 26.56 -0.99 26.92
N LYS A 185 27.65 -0.76 27.67
CA LYS A 185 28.70 0.21 27.32
C LYS A 185 29.80 -0.36 26.41
N LEU A 186 29.79 -1.67 26.17
CA LEU A 186 30.77 -2.28 25.28
C LEU A 186 30.52 -1.82 23.85
N THR A 187 31.59 -1.50 23.13
CA THR A 187 31.51 -1.13 21.72
C THR A 187 31.28 -2.37 20.85
N SER A 188 30.52 -2.18 19.78
CA SER A 188 30.13 -3.31 18.90
C SER A 188 31.06 -3.43 17.69
N THR A 189 31.37 -4.67 17.32
CA THR A 189 32.12 -4.96 16.10
C THR A 189 31.22 -4.91 14.86
N ARG A 190 31.84 -4.81 13.68
CA ARG A 190 31.14 -4.92 12.39
C ARG A 190 30.39 -6.24 12.24
N ALA A 191 30.98 -7.35 12.68
CA ALA A 191 30.32 -8.66 12.70
C ALA A 191 29.06 -8.68 13.58
N GLN A 192 29.13 -8.08 14.77
CA GLN A 192 27.98 -7.99 15.67
C GLN A 192 26.86 -7.11 15.08
N ALA A 193 27.23 -5.99 14.45
CA ALA A 193 26.26 -5.14 13.79
C ALA A 193 25.62 -5.84 12.57
N ALA A 194 26.40 -6.57 11.76
CA ALA A 194 25.88 -7.38 10.67
C ALA A 194 24.90 -8.46 11.16
N GLN A 195 25.23 -9.15 12.26
CA GLN A 195 24.32 -10.12 12.87
C GLN A 195 23.00 -9.47 13.30
N ILE A 196 23.05 -8.29 13.93
CA ILE A 196 21.86 -7.55 14.36
C ILE A 196 21.04 -7.11 13.14
N MET A 197 21.67 -6.61 12.08
CA MET A 197 20.96 -6.22 10.85
C MET A 197 20.34 -7.43 10.13
N MET A 198 21.01 -8.59 10.12
CA MET A 198 20.41 -9.83 9.61
C MET A 198 19.22 -10.28 10.45
N ASN A 199 19.31 -10.21 11.78
CA ASN A 199 18.19 -10.54 12.66
C ASN A 199 17.03 -9.55 12.49
N LEU A 200 17.34 -8.26 12.33
CA LEU A 200 16.35 -7.22 12.01
C LEU A 200 15.65 -7.54 10.71
N ASP A 201 16.39 -7.85 9.65
CA ASP A 201 15.80 -8.15 8.36
C ASP A 201 14.93 -9.41 8.41
N LYS A 202 15.43 -10.50 9.00
CA LYS A 202 14.62 -11.72 9.20
C LYS A 202 13.39 -11.45 10.06
N TYR A 203 13.51 -10.67 11.15
CA TYR A 203 12.37 -10.30 11.98
C TYR A 203 11.36 -9.47 11.19
N CYS A 204 11.81 -8.48 10.40
CA CYS A 204 10.96 -7.70 9.53
C CYS A 204 10.32 -8.55 8.44
N GLU A 205 11.03 -9.51 7.83
CA GLU A 205 10.49 -10.47 6.86
C GLU A 205 9.41 -11.37 7.49
N GLU A 206 9.63 -11.83 8.73
CA GLU A 206 8.70 -12.70 9.49
C GLU A 206 7.53 -11.95 10.14
N ASN A 207 7.71 -10.67 10.46
CA ASN A 207 6.75 -9.81 11.16
C ASN A 207 6.42 -8.56 10.32
N LYS A 208 6.49 -8.68 8.99
CA LYS A 208 5.80 -7.75 8.11
C LYS A 208 4.38 -7.71 8.65
N LYS A 209 3.95 -6.56 9.17
CA LYS A 209 2.52 -6.36 9.42
C LYS A 209 1.83 -6.69 8.10
N GLU A 210 0.83 -7.55 8.15
CA GLU A 210 0.06 -7.99 6.97
C GLU A 210 -0.50 -6.79 6.14
N GLY A 211 -0.50 -5.56 6.68
CA GLY A 211 -0.80 -4.32 5.95
C GLY A 211 0.36 -3.56 5.29
N ASN A 212 1.65 -3.90 5.44
CA ASN A 212 2.78 -3.12 4.86
C ASN A 212 3.62 -3.88 3.82
N GLU A 213 3.23 -5.10 3.41
CA GLU A 213 3.88 -5.79 2.28
C GLU A 213 3.47 -5.19 0.93
N PHE A 214 2.24 -4.69 0.86
CA PHE A 214 1.64 -4.15 -0.36
C PHE A 214 1.72 -2.61 -0.44
N MET A 215 2.16 -1.96 0.65
CA MET A 215 2.24 -0.50 0.79
C MET A 215 0.88 0.16 0.56
N LEU A 216 -0.15 -0.38 1.20
CA LEU A 216 -1.51 0.16 1.21
C LEU A 216 -1.87 0.55 2.65
N ASP A 217 -2.50 1.70 2.84
CA ASP A 217 -3.11 2.11 4.11
C ASP A 217 -4.54 1.57 4.10
N ASP A 218 -4.71 0.35 4.60
CA ASP A 218 -5.96 -0.37 4.52
C ASP A 218 -6.83 -0.20 5.77
N ALA A 219 -8.09 0.16 5.55
CA ALA A 219 -9.12 0.10 6.58
C ALA A 219 -10.00 -1.14 6.36
N VAL A 220 -10.37 -1.83 7.43
CA VAL A 220 -11.36 -2.92 7.38
C VAL A 220 -12.72 -2.38 7.80
N VAL A 221 -13.74 -2.64 6.99
CA VAL A 221 -15.13 -2.28 7.25
C VAL A 221 -16.00 -3.54 7.18
N ASP A 222 -16.81 -3.73 8.22
CA ASP A 222 -17.81 -4.78 8.26
C ASP A 222 -19.19 -4.22 7.84
N ILE A 223 -19.78 -4.82 6.81
CA ILE A 223 -21.14 -4.53 6.35
C ILE A 223 -22.02 -5.72 6.70
N LYS A 224 -22.99 -5.47 7.58
CA LYS A 224 -23.94 -6.49 8.00
C LYS A 224 -25.19 -6.51 7.12
N ILE A 225 -25.49 -7.65 6.53
CA ILE A 225 -26.72 -7.92 5.76
C ILE A 225 -27.52 -8.99 6.48
N GLU A 226 -28.63 -8.61 7.12
CA GLU A 226 -29.44 -9.54 7.90
C GLU A 226 -29.92 -10.76 7.08
N GLY A 227 -29.67 -11.96 7.61
CA GLY A 227 -30.09 -13.22 6.98
C GLY A 227 -29.09 -13.78 5.97
N LEU A 228 -27.98 -13.09 5.72
CA LEU A 228 -26.88 -13.61 4.91
C LEU A 228 -26.20 -14.79 5.62
N THR A 229 -25.99 -15.89 4.91
CA THR A 229 -25.34 -17.09 5.48
C THR A 229 -23.87 -17.22 5.11
N GLY A 230 -23.43 -16.54 4.04
CA GLY A 230 -22.03 -16.48 3.62
C GLY A 230 -21.27 -15.33 4.29
N ASN A 231 -19.95 -15.42 4.24
CA ASN A 231 -19.04 -14.29 4.54
C ASN A 231 -18.25 -14.03 3.26
N TYR A 232 -18.28 -12.79 2.79
CA TYR A 232 -17.60 -12.37 1.57
C TYR A 232 -16.61 -11.27 1.92
N LYS A 233 -15.46 -11.27 1.25
CA LYS A 233 -14.45 -10.24 1.41
C LYS A 233 -14.16 -9.58 0.07
N PHE A 234 -14.09 -8.26 0.04
CA PHE A 234 -13.77 -7.48 -1.15
C PHE A 234 -12.70 -6.46 -0.83
N LEU A 235 -11.79 -6.22 -1.77
CA LEU A 235 -10.87 -5.09 -1.69
C LEU A 235 -11.41 -3.93 -2.53
N HIS A 236 -11.61 -2.78 -1.94
CA HIS A 236 -12.01 -1.54 -2.61
C HIS A 236 -10.78 -0.70 -2.95
N VAL A 237 -10.68 -0.36 -4.22
CA VAL A 237 -9.62 0.43 -4.85
C VAL A 237 -10.28 1.54 -5.67
N SER A 238 -9.74 2.74 -5.61
CA SER A 238 -10.26 3.91 -6.33
C SER A 238 -9.16 4.91 -6.61
N ASP A 239 -9.27 5.67 -7.71
CA ASP A 239 -8.38 6.80 -7.97
C ASP A 239 -6.90 6.36 -7.97
N ALA A 240 -6.57 5.35 -8.79
CA ALA A 240 -5.19 4.89 -8.97
C ALA A 240 -4.40 5.80 -9.95
N HIS A 241 -5.10 6.55 -10.80
CA HIS A 241 -4.55 7.57 -11.71
C HIS A 241 -3.28 7.12 -12.43
N LEU A 242 -3.36 5.94 -13.07
CA LEU A 242 -2.26 5.44 -13.90
C LEU A 242 -2.05 6.36 -15.10
N THR A 243 -0.77 6.62 -15.43
CA THR A 243 -0.36 7.58 -16.47
C THR A 243 0.64 6.97 -17.47
N LEU A 244 0.50 5.66 -17.72
CA LEU A 244 1.38 4.90 -18.60
C LEU A 244 1.10 5.18 -20.07
N THR A 245 2.15 5.14 -20.89
CA THR A 245 2.06 5.26 -22.35
C THR A 245 3.00 4.26 -23.02
N ASP A 246 2.75 3.94 -24.28
CA ASP A 246 3.63 3.12 -25.11
C ASP A 246 3.96 3.81 -26.46
N ASP A 247 4.68 3.10 -27.33
CA ASP A 247 5.12 3.62 -28.63
C ASP A 247 4.01 3.70 -29.69
N THR A 248 2.81 3.22 -29.37
CA THR A 248 1.62 3.30 -30.22
C THR A 248 0.70 4.46 -29.84
N ASP A 249 0.93 5.11 -28.70
CA ASP A 249 0.23 6.33 -28.29
C ASP A 249 0.60 7.54 -29.18
N THR A 250 -0.34 8.46 -29.34
CA THR A 250 -0.06 9.70 -30.08
C THR A 250 0.90 10.61 -29.29
N PRO A 251 1.69 11.47 -29.95
CA PRO A 251 2.53 12.44 -29.26
C PRO A 251 1.77 13.32 -28.26
N GLU A 252 0.52 13.66 -28.57
CA GLU A 252 -0.36 14.44 -27.71
C GLU A 252 -0.75 13.66 -26.45
N ALA A 253 -1.12 12.37 -26.59
CA ALA A 253 -1.44 11.50 -25.46
C ALA A 253 -0.20 11.29 -24.56
N ILE A 254 0.98 11.10 -25.17
CA ILE A 254 2.24 10.98 -24.43
C ILE A 254 2.56 12.24 -23.63
N ALA A 255 2.40 13.42 -24.23
CA ALA A 255 2.65 14.69 -23.56
C ALA A 255 1.65 14.95 -22.42
N ASP A 256 0.37 14.65 -22.65
CA ASP A 256 -0.71 14.77 -21.68
C ASP A 256 -0.45 13.89 -20.44
N GLN A 257 -0.25 12.59 -20.66
CA GLN A 257 -0.04 11.63 -19.58
C GLN A 257 1.27 11.85 -18.84
N LYS A 258 2.33 12.32 -19.52
CA LYS A 258 3.56 12.72 -18.82
C LYS A 258 3.31 13.88 -17.85
N ALA A 259 2.63 14.94 -18.29
CA ALA A 259 2.36 16.11 -17.45
C ALA A 259 1.46 15.76 -16.26
N ARG A 260 0.43 14.94 -16.50
CA ARG A 260 -0.43 14.40 -15.44
C ARG A 260 0.34 13.51 -14.47
N GLY A 261 1.18 12.63 -15.00
CA GLY A 261 2.05 11.75 -14.23
C GLY A 261 2.92 12.51 -13.24
N GLU A 262 3.65 13.53 -13.72
CA GLU A 262 4.48 14.40 -12.88
C GLU A 262 3.67 15.09 -11.74
N ALA A 263 2.41 15.47 -12.00
CA ALA A 263 1.55 16.12 -11.01
C ALA A 263 1.07 15.16 -9.90
N PHE A 264 0.75 13.90 -10.25
CA PHE A 264 0.38 12.88 -9.27
C PHE A 264 1.61 12.36 -8.51
N ASP A 265 2.72 12.13 -9.20
CA ASP A 265 3.95 11.60 -8.60
C ASP A 265 4.50 12.56 -7.54
N ALA A 266 4.34 13.88 -7.75
CA ALA A 266 4.71 14.90 -6.77
C ALA A 266 3.92 14.82 -5.44
N GLN A 267 2.79 14.12 -5.41
CA GLN A 267 1.94 13.93 -4.23
C GLN A 267 2.22 12.60 -3.51
N ILE A 268 3.08 11.74 -4.09
CA ILE A 268 3.51 10.47 -3.50
C ILE A 268 4.69 10.75 -2.57
N THR A 269 4.54 10.40 -1.30
CA THR A 269 5.53 10.74 -0.25
C THR A 269 6.31 9.53 0.27
N ASP A 270 5.85 8.31 -0.03
CA ASP A 270 6.44 7.05 0.45
C ASP A 270 7.34 6.36 -0.59
N GLY A 271 7.46 6.94 -1.79
CA GLY A 271 8.32 6.43 -2.88
C GLY A 271 7.76 5.23 -3.66
N VAL A 272 6.51 4.82 -3.40
CA VAL A 272 5.87 3.69 -4.09
C VAL A 272 5.16 4.19 -5.35
N LYS A 273 5.51 3.61 -6.50
CA LYS A 273 4.92 4.00 -7.78
C LYS A 273 3.45 3.61 -7.89
N LYS A 274 2.67 4.42 -8.58
CA LYS A 274 1.21 4.22 -8.77
C LYS A 274 0.91 2.88 -9.44
N GLU A 275 1.71 2.51 -10.43
CA GLU A 275 1.59 1.23 -11.13
C GLU A 275 1.77 0.07 -10.15
N ASP A 276 2.82 0.13 -9.33
CA ASP A 276 3.10 -0.91 -8.35
C ASP A 276 1.97 -1.05 -7.33
N ARG A 277 1.28 0.04 -6.97
CA ARG A 277 0.14 -0.01 -6.03
C ARG A 277 -1.05 -0.77 -6.59
N LEU A 278 -1.42 -0.58 -7.85
CA LEU A 278 -2.53 -1.35 -8.44
C LEU A 278 -2.19 -2.85 -8.46
N ALA A 279 -0.99 -3.21 -8.91
CA ALA A 279 -0.55 -4.61 -8.89
C ALA A 279 -0.45 -5.18 -7.46
N ASN A 280 -0.04 -4.37 -6.49
CA ASN A 280 0.02 -4.77 -5.09
C ASN A 280 -1.38 -4.96 -4.49
N ALA A 281 -2.37 -4.16 -4.88
CA ALA A 281 -3.76 -4.32 -4.45
C ALA A 281 -4.32 -5.70 -4.86
N TYR A 282 -4.04 -6.17 -6.07
CA TYR A 282 -4.46 -7.51 -6.49
C TYR A 282 -3.77 -8.63 -5.71
N LYS A 283 -2.45 -8.51 -5.48
CA LYS A 283 -1.74 -9.48 -4.64
C LYS A 283 -2.24 -9.47 -3.20
N TYR A 284 -2.61 -8.29 -2.69
CA TYR A 284 -3.19 -8.13 -1.36
C TYR A 284 -4.55 -8.81 -1.30
N ALA A 285 -5.42 -8.54 -2.27
CA ALA A 285 -6.73 -9.16 -2.37
C ALA A 285 -6.63 -10.69 -2.43
N GLU A 286 -5.65 -11.23 -3.17
CA GLU A 286 -5.40 -12.67 -3.25
C GLU A 286 -4.96 -13.24 -1.89
N ALA A 287 -4.01 -12.57 -1.22
CA ALA A 287 -3.52 -12.97 0.10
C ALA A 287 -4.63 -12.94 1.16
N GLU A 288 -5.52 -11.96 1.08
CA GLU A 288 -6.65 -11.78 1.99
C GLU A 288 -7.83 -12.73 1.70
N GLY A 289 -7.80 -13.44 0.58
CA GLY A 289 -8.90 -14.29 0.13
C GLY A 289 -10.14 -13.47 -0.24
N CYS A 290 -9.94 -12.31 -0.86
CA CYS A 290 -11.03 -11.53 -1.42
C CYS A 290 -11.66 -12.24 -2.62
N GLU A 291 -12.98 -12.12 -2.73
CA GLU A 291 -13.77 -12.61 -3.87
C GLU A 291 -13.49 -11.79 -5.12
N ALA A 292 -13.37 -10.46 -4.96
CA ALA A 292 -13.05 -9.54 -6.04
C ALA A 292 -12.37 -8.26 -5.54
N VAL A 293 -11.72 -7.56 -6.46
CA VAL A 293 -11.32 -6.15 -6.30
C VAL A 293 -12.38 -5.25 -6.92
N ILE A 294 -12.97 -4.37 -6.11
CA ILE A 294 -13.94 -3.36 -6.55
C ILE A 294 -13.18 -2.08 -6.91
N LEU A 295 -13.21 -1.72 -8.19
CA LEU A 295 -12.51 -0.57 -8.76
C LEU A 295 -13.52 0.53 -9.05
N THR A 296 -13.65 1.52 -8.16
CA THR A 296 -14.68 2.58 -8.27
C THR A 296 -14.24 3.77 -9.11
N GLY A 297 -13.54 3.53 -10.22
CA GLY A 297 -13.20 4.55 -11.21
C GLY A 297 -11.89 5.31 -10.95
N ASP A 298 -11.48 6.04 -11.99
CA ASP A 298 -10.21 6.77 -12.08
C ASP A 298 -9.01 5.87 -11.79
N ILE A 299 -9.10 4.61 -12.25
CA ILE A 299 -7.96 3.70 -12.24
C ILE A 299 -6.94 4.21 -13.27
N LEU A 300 -7.43 4.73 -14.39
CA LEU A 300 -6.63 5.38 -15.42
C LEU A 300 -6.87 6.89 -15.36
N ASP A 301 -5.81 7.67 -15.60
CA ASP A 301 -5.94 9.11 -15.75
C ASP A 301 -6.32 9.54 -17.19
N ALA A 302 -6.18 8.60 -18.15
CA ALA A 302 -6.74 8.64 -19.49
C ALA A 302 -6.63 7.25 -20.15
N PRO A 303 -7.40 6.95 -21.21
CA PRO A 303 -7.36 5.66 -21.92
C PRO A 303 -6.24 5.61 -22.98
N SER A 304 -5.01 5.94 -22.59
CA SER A 304 -3.81 5.68 -23.41
C SER A 304 -3.63 4.18 -23.64
N ASN A 305 -2.95 3.81 -24.72
CA ASN A 305 -2.69 2.41 -25.04
C ASN A 305 -1.85 1.74 -23.95
N GLY A 306 -0.84 2.44 -23.42
CA GLY A 306 -0.03 1.95 -22.29
C GLY A 306 -0.85 1.66 -21.03
N ASN A 307 -1.78 2.55 -20.66
CA ASN A 307 -2.69 2.35 -19.53
C ASN A 307 -3.62 1.16 -19.76
N MET A 308 -4.28 1.10 -20.92
CA MET A 308 -5.20 0.00 -21.23
C MET A 308 -4.50 -1.36 -21.26
N ALA A 309 -3.27 -1.41 -21.80
CA ALA A 309 -2.46 -2.63 -21.82
C ALA A 309 -2.07 -3.07 -20.40
N TYR A 310 -1.66 -2.13 -19.55
CA TYR A 310 -1.29 -2.42 -18.16
C TYR A 310 -2.49 -2.87 -17.32
N LEU A 311 -3.62 -2.18 -17.42
CA LEU A 311 -4.85 -2.53 -16.72
C LEU A 311 -5.30 -3.95 -17.09
N ASN A 312 -5.39 -4.25 -18.40
CA ASN A 312 -5.71 -5.59 -18.88
C ASN A 312 -4.74 -6.65 -18.39
N LYS A 313 -3.44 -6.33 -18.32
CA LYS A 313 -2.44 -7.26 -17.81
C LYS A 313 -2.70 -7.57 -16.33
N VAL A 314 -2.84 -6.54 -15.49
CA VAL A 314 -3.00 -6.72 -14.05
C VAL A 314 -4.30 -7.45 -13.72
N THR A 315 -5.41 -7.11 -14.39
CA THR A 315 -6.71 -7.75 -14.14
C THR A 315 -6.73 -9.20 -14.63
N LYS A 316 -6.19 -9.50 -15.82
CA LYS A 316 -6.23 -10.86 -16.41
C LYS A 316 -5.18 -11.82 -15.84
N GLU A 317 -4.06 -11.33 -15.32
CA GLU A 317 -3.02 -12.16 -14.67
C GLU A 317 -3.34 -12.47 -13.19
N SER A 318 -4.31 -11.76 -12.59
CA SER A 318 -4.76 -11.97 -11.22
C SER A 318 -5.62 -13.24 -11.07
N ASN A 319 -5.55 -13.89 -9.91
CA ASN A 319 -6.48 -14.96 -9.52
C ASN A 319 -7.75 -14.45 -8.81
N VAL A 320 -7.84 -13.13 -8.61
CA VAL A 320 -8.98 -12.44 -7.98
C VAL A 320 -9.73 -11.65 -9.04
N ASP A 321 -11.05 -11.82 -9.07
CA ASP A 321 -11.95 -11.18 -10.03
C ASP A 321 -11.98 -9.65 -9.86
N SER A 322 -12.46 -8.95 -10.89
CA SER A 322 -12.55 -7.49 -10.91
C SER A 322 -14.00 -7.03 -11.08
N ILE A 323 -14.45 -6.13 -10.22
CA ILE A 323 -15.69 -5.37 -10.39
C ILE A 323 -15.28 -3.95 -10.80
N TYR A 324 -15.37 -3.65 -12.10
CA TYR A 324 -14.89 -2.38 -12.65
C TYR A 324 -16.03 -1.38 -12.83
N LEU A 325 -15.78 -0.12 -12.45
CA LEU A 325 -16.64 1.02 -12.69
C LEU A 325 -15.80 2.17 -13.27
N LEU A 326 -16.32 2.90 -14.26
CA LEU A 326 -15.62 4.06 -14.82
C LEU A 326 -15.61 5.25 -13.86
N GLY A 327 -14.48 5.94 -13.81
CA GLY A 327 -14.37 7.30 -13.34
C GLY A 327 -14.29 8.32 -14.47
N ASN A 328 -14.36 9.60 -14.12
CA ASN A 328 -14.38 10.70 -15.10
C ASN A 328 -13.08 10.82 -15.90
N HIS A 329 -11.94 10.36 -15.38
CA HIS A 329 -10.66 10.35 -16.07
C HIS A 329 -10.47 9.12 -16.97
N ASP A 330 -11.06 7.97 -16.63
CA ASP A 330 -10.80 6.70 -17.33
C ASP A 330 -10.98 6.77 -18.85
N TRP A 331 -11.94 7.58 -19.34
CA TRP A 331 -12.30 7.64 -20.76
C TRP A 331 -11.95 8.98 -21.44
N THR A 332 -11.25 9.90 -20.77
CA THR A 332 -10.98 11.24 -21.29
C THR A 332 -9.53 11.67 -21.13
N PHE A 333 -9.02 12.48 -22.06
CA PHE A 333 -7.73 13.15 -21.92
C PHE A 333 -7.93 14.60 -21.46
N SER A 334 -6.97 15.18 -20.75
CA SER A 334 -7.13 16.52 -20.17
C SER A 334 -7.38 17.62 -21.22
N THR A 335 -6.89 17.41 -22.45
CA THR A 335 -7.06 18.32 -23.59
C THR A 335 -8.49 18.41 -24.14
N ASN A 336 -9.34 17.41 -23.91
CA ASN A 336 -10.73 17.39 -24.35
C ASN A 336 -11.63 16.73 -23.29
N TYR A 337 -11.45 17.19 -22.05
CA TYR A 337 -12.03 16.62 -20.84
C TYR A 337 -13.56 16.48 -20.92
N GLN A 338 -14.05 15.29 -20.60
CA GLN A 338 -15.46 14.90 -20.56
C GLN A 338 -16.28 15.20 -21.83
N SER A 339 -15.67 15.18 -23.02
CA SER A 339 -16.40 15.42 -24.26
C SER A 339 -17.23 14.21 -24.71
N SER A 340 -18.37 14.45 -25.36
CA SER A 340 -19.22 13.36 -25.89
C SER A 340 -18.50 12.53 -26.97
N GLU A 341 -17.56 13.14 -27.70
CA GLU A 341 -16.71 12.47 -28.69
C GLU A 341 -15.81 11.44 -27.99
N GLN A 342 -15.03 11.87 -27.00
CA GLN A 342 -14.15 10.96 -26.25
C GLN A 342 -14.94 9.88 -25.51
N ARG A 343 -16.11 10.21 -24.96
CA ARG A 343 -16.98 9.21 -24.31
C ARG A 343 -17.39 8.10 -25.28
N GLY A 344 -17.85 8.47 -26.48
CA GLY A 344 -18.26 7.51 -27.50
C GLY A 344 -17.12 6.67 -28.06
N GLU A 345 -15.92 7.25 -28.18
CA GLU A 345 -14.75 6.57 -28.72
C GLU A 345 -14.05 5.66 -27.71
N ASN A 346 -13.96 6.07 -26.44
CA ASN A 346 -13.09 5.42 -25.46
C ASN A 346 -13.79 4.40 -24.57
N ILE A 347 -15.07 4.59 -24.21
CA ILE A 347 -15.79 3.61 -23.38
C ILE A 347 -15.78 2.20 -23.99
N PRO A 348 -15.96 2.02 -25.33
CA PRO A 348 -15.90 0.69 -25.94
C PRO A 348 -14.58 -0.06 -25.69
N LYS A 349 -13.46 0.64 -25.42
CA LYS A 349 -12.16 0.02 -25.12
C LYS A 349 -12.17 -0.80 -23.82
N PHE A 350 -13.08 -0.48 -22.90
CA PHE A 350 -13.20 -1.17 -21.61
C PHE A 350 -14.07 -2.44 -21.69
N GLN A 351 -14.66 -2.76 -22.85
CA GLN A 351 -15.48 -3.96 -23.03
C GLN A 351 -14.74 -5.26 -22.73
N GLU A 352 -13.41 -5.31 -22.87
CA GLU A 352 -12.62 -6.50 -22.51
C GLU A 352 -12.37 -6.65 -21.00
N ILE A 353 -12.67 -5.62 -20.22
CA ILE A 353 -12.52 -5.60 -18.75
C ILE A 353 -13.87 -5.94 -18.09
N TYR A 354 -14.97 -5.47 -18.69
CA TYR A 354 -16.30 -5.92 -18.34
C TYR A 354 -16.50 -7.33 -18.90
N ASP A 355 -16.34 -8.38 -18.09
CA ASP A 355 -16.86 -9.71 -18.45
C ASP A 355 -18.40 -9.64 -18.45
N LYS A 356 -18.97 -9.14 -19.55
CA LYS A 356 -20.40 -8.97 -19.75
C LYS A 356 -21.04 -10.34 -20.02
N TYR A 357 -21.46 -11.02 -18.97
CA TYR A 357 -22.47 -12.07 -19.11
C TYR A 357 -23.85 -11.40 -19.18
N TYR A 358 -24.33 -11.12 -20.40
CA TYR A 358 -25.77 -10.98 -20.60
C TYR A 358 -26.33 -12.38 -20.83
N GLU A 359 -27.22 -12.85 -19.96
CA GLU A 359 -28.10 -13.96 -20.35
C GLU A 359 -28.99 -13.46 -21.51
N ASP A 360 -29.02 -14.24 -22.60
CA ASP A 360 -29.82 -13.95 -23.80
C ASP A 360 -31.26 -13.55 -23.41
N GLY A 361 -31.62 -12.27 -23.63
CA GLY A 361 -32.99 -11.76 -23.46
C GLY A 361 -33.22 -10.69 -22.39
N GLU A 362 -32.21 -10.31 -21.61
CA GLU A 362 -32.32 -9.22 -20.60
C GLU A 362 -31.67 -7.88 -21.00
N GLU A 363 -31.22 -7.72 -22.25
CA GLU A 363 -30.60 -6.47 -22.77
C GLU A 363 -31.43 -5.20 -22.53
N ASP A 364 -32.76 -5.31 -22.46
CA ASP A 364 -33.67 -4.16 -22.30
C ASP A 364 -33.88 -3.72 -20.84
N LEU A 365 -33.45 -4.50 -19.84
CA LEU A 365 -33.67 -4.22 -18.40
C LEU A 365 -32.47 -3.52 -17.75
N TRP A 366 -31.26 -3.87 -18.16
CA TRP A 366 -30.01 -3.32 -17.66
C TRP A 366 -29.63 -2.13 -18.54
N GLY A 367 -30.20 -0.97 -18.24
CA GLY A 367 -29.94 0.25 -19.03
C GLY A 367 -28.45 0.49 -19.22
N GLU A 368 -28.06 1.10 -20.35
CA GLU A 368 -26.66 1.46 -20.62
C GLU A 368 -25.99 2.00 -19.35
N TYR A 369 -24.80 1.48 -19.02
CA TYR A 369 -23.95 1.92 -17.92
C TYR A 369 -24.36 1.53 -16.48
N VAL A 370 -25.07 0.41 -16.31
CA VAL A 370 -25.32 -0.23 -15.01
C VAL A 370 -25.00 -1.73 -15.10
N ASP A 371 -24.18 -2.26 -14.20
CA ASP A 371 -23.89 -3.70 -14.12
C ASP A 371 -24.25 -4.26 -12.74
N SER A 372 -24.43 -5.58 -12.65
CA SER A 372 -24.84 -6.26 -11.43
C SER A 372 -24.09 -7.58 -11.25
N TYR A 373 -23.54 -7.77 -10.07
CA TYR A 373 -22.70 -8.92 -9.68
C TYR A 373 -23.38 -9.63 -8.52
N GLU A 374 -24.00 -10.78 -8.82
CA GLU A 374 -24.83 -11.51 -7.87
C GLU A 374 -24.00 -12.44 -6.98
N TYR A 375 -24.28 -12.41 -5.68
CA TYR A 375 -23.73 -13.30 -4.66
C TYR A 375 -24.90 -13.98 -3.92
N ASP A 376 -24.62 -15.04 -3.15
CA ASP A 376 -25.68 -15.75 -2.43
C ASP A 376 -26.26 -14.85 -1.31
N GLY A 377 -27.39 -14.22 -1.59
CA GLY A 377 -28.14 -13.39 -0.65
C GLY A 377 -28.00 -11.88 -0.80
N PHE A 378 -27.17 -11.36 -1.72
CA PHE A 378 -27.06 -9.94 -2.03
C PHE A 378 -26.51 -9.70 -3.45
N VAL A 379 -26.49 -8.44 -3.89
CA VAL A 379 -25.91 -8.04 -5.18
C VAL A 379 -25.05 -6.80 -5.04
N ILE A 380 -23.93 -6.74 -5.77
CA ILE A 380 -23.17 -5.51 -5.98
C ILE A 380 -23.64 -4.89 -7.30
N VAL A 381 -24.10 -3.64 -7.28
CA VAL A 381 -24.54 -2.91 -8.47
C VAL A 381 -23.56 -1.77 -8.73
N THR A 382 -22.97 -1.73 -9.92
CA THR A 382 -22.14 -0.60 -10.36
C THR A 382 -23.00 0.34 -11.21
N VAL A 383 -22.85 1.65 -11.00
CA VAL A 383 -23.55 2.67 -11.79
C VAL A 383 -22.53 3.68 -12.29
N ASP A 384 -22.33 3.72 -13.59
CA ASP A 384 -21.47 4.70 -14.24
C ASP A 384 -22.05 6.11 -14.06
N ASN A 385 -21.41 6.86 -13.17
CA ASN A 385 -21.65 8.27 -12.98
C ASN A 385 -20.42 9.11 -13.29
N SER A 386 -19.51 8.59 -14.14
CA SER A 386 -18.29 9.26 -14.59
C SER A 386 -18.52 10.55 -15.40
N ASN A 387 -19.77 10.83 -15.76
CA ASN A 387 -20.19 12.08 -16.40
C ASN A 387 -20.98 12.99 -15.43
N ASP A 388 -20.76 12.82 -14.13
CA ASP A 388 -21.37 13.59 -13.05
C ASP A 388 -22.89 13.46 -12.91
N GLN A 389 -23.49 12.43 -13.54
CA GLN A 389 -24.93 12.18 -13.53
C GLN A 389 -25.24 10.69 -13.42
N ILE A 390 -26.45 10.37 -12.97
CA ILE A 390 -26.93 8.99 -12.89
C ILE A 390 -27.70 8.63 -14.18
N PRO A 391 -27.42 7.46 -14.81
CA PRO A 391 -28.13 7.02 -16.01
C PRO A 391 -29.58 6.61 -15.72
N ASN A 392 -30.43 6.64 -16.75
CA ASN A 392 -31.87 6.36 -16.64
C ASN A 392 -32.20 4.95 -16.07
N GLY A 393 -31.32 3.96 -16.26
CA GLY A 393 -31.53 2.57 -15.82
C GLY A 393 -31.30 2.33 -14.34
N ALA A 394 -30.46 3.14 -13.68
CA ALA A 394 -29.98 2.85 -12.33
C ALA A 394 -31.10 2.72 -11.29
N GLN A 395 -32.11 3.60 -11.33
CA GLN A 395 -33.23 3.51 -10.40
C GLN A 395 -34.07 2.25 -10.63
N ALA A 396 -34.33 1.90 -11.89
CA ALA A 396 -35.11 0.72 -12.23
C ALA A 396 -34.43 -0.58 -11.77
N THR A 397 -33.08 -0.64 -11.86
CA THR A 397 -32.28 -1.73 -11.31
C THR A 397 -32.44 -1.87 -9.80
N LEU A 398 -32.38 -0.76 -9.05
CA LEU A 398 -32.61 -0.81 -7.60
C LEU A 398 -34.06 -1.20 -7.26
N GLU A 399 -35.05 -0.71 -8.00
CA GLU A 399 -36.45 -1.11 -7.83
C GLU A 399 -36.68 -2.60 -8.12
N TYR A 400 -35.94 -3.18 -9.06
CA TYR A 400 -35.98 -4.62 -9.37
C TYR A 400 -35.50 -5.45 -8.18
N TYR A 401 -34.32 -5.13 -7.62
CA TYR A 401 -33.79 -5.85 -6.47
C TYR A 401 -34.62 -5.62 -5.19
N ALA A 402 -35.17 -4.42 -5.00
CA ALA A 402 -36.12 -4.14 -3.92
C ALA A 402 -37.36 -5.06 -3.98
N LYS A 403 -37.97 -5.23 -5.17
CA LYS A 403 -39.13 -6.12 -5.36
C LYS A 403 -38.82 -7.59 -5.04
N LYS A 404 -37.56 -7.99 -5.20
CA LYS A 404 -37.07 -9.34 -4.87
C LYS A 404 -36.61 -9.49 -3.42
N ASN A 405 -36.58 -8.41 -2.64
CA ASN A 405 -35.97 -8.34 -1.31
C ASN A 405 -34.50 -8.77 -1.33
N ILE A 406 -33.76 -8.41 -2.38
CA ILE A 406 -32.32 -8.65 -2.49
C ILE A 406 -31.60 -7.37 -2.07
N PRO A 407 -30.81 -7.39 -0.98
CA PRO A 407 -29.99 -6.26 -0.55
C PRO A 407 -28.94 -5.87 -1.60
N VAL A 408 -28.68 -4.57 -1.72
CA VAL A 408 -27.74 -4.03 -2.71
C VAL A 408 -26.56 -3.35 -2.03
N ILE A 409 -25.35 -3.62 -2.52
CA ILE A 409 -24.18 -2.76 -2.33
C ILE A 409 -24.01 -1.96 -3.60
N LEU A 410 -24.08 -0.63 -3.51
CA LEU A 410 -24.01 0.25 -4.68
C LEU A 410 -22.60 0.80 -4.83
N ALA A 411 -22.00 0.68 -6.00
CA ALA A 411 -20.72 1.31 -6.35
C ALA A 411 -20.95 2.48 -7.30
N LEU A 412 -20.40 3.64 -6.93
CA LEU A 412 -20.37 4.89 -7.70
C LEU A 412 -18.92 5.37 -7.80
N HIS A 413 -18.57 6.15 -8.81
CA HIS A 413 -17.29 6.87 -8.78
C HIS A 413 -17.46 8.18 -8.04
N VAL A 414 -18.33 9.06 -8.55
CA VAL A 414 -18.60 10.37 -7.93
C VAL A 414 -19.56 10.19 -6.74
N PRO A 415 -19.18 10.56 -5.51
CA PRO A 415 -20.02 10.35 -4.33
C PRO A 415 -21.27 11.24 -4.34
N ILE A 416 -22.31 10.83 -3.61
CA ILE A 416 -23.46 11.67 -3.34
C ILE A 416 -23.10 12.65 -2.20
N SER A 417 -23.36 13.94 -2.41
CA SER A 417 -23.08 14.99 -1.43
C SER A 417 -23.90 14.78 -0.15
N VAL A 418 -23.21 14.88 0.99
CA VAL A 418 -23.80 14.97 2.34
C VAL A 418 -23.25 16.20 3.06
N PRO A 419 -23.98 16.80 4.03
CA PRO A 419 -23.56 18.07 4.64
C PRO A 419 -22.17 18.05 5.29
N THR A 420 -21.72 16.90 5.82
CA THR A 420 -20.44 16.80 6.53
C THR A 420 -19.23 16.84 5.58
N MET A 421 -19.37 16.37 4.33
CA MET A 421 -18.25 16.36 3.37
C MET A 421 -18.06 17.71 2.67
N VAL A 422 -19.10 18.54 2.57
CA VAL A 422 -19.09 19.75 1.72
C VAL A 422 -17.89 20.67 2.02
N ASN A 423 -17.61 20.90 3.30
CA ASN A 423 -16.54 21.82 3.71
C ASN A 423 -15.16 21.25 3.41
N ASP A 424 -14.94 19.97 3.71
CA ASP A 424 -13.63 19.34 3.54
C ASP A 424 -13.30 19.14 2.06
N VAL A 425 -14.28 18.70 1.26
CA VAL A 425 -14.15 18.61 -0.20
C VAL A 425 -13.89 19.99 -0.79
N SER A 426 -14.64 21.02 -0.37
CA SER A 426 -14.41 22.39 -0.87
C SER A 426 -13.06 22.97 -0.44
N ALA A 427 -12.55 22.60 0.74
CA ALA A 427 -11.23 23.03 1.21
C ALA A 427 -10.10 22.39 0.37
N MET A 428 -10.26 21.13 -0.02
CA MET A 428 -9.29 20.41 -0.83
C MET A 428 -9.33 20.84 -2.31
N TRP A 429 -10.53 20.93 -2.89
CA TRP A 429 -10.72 21.10 -4.33
C TRP A 429 -11.10 22.52 -4.75
N GLY A 430 -11.25 23.45 -3.81
CA GLY A 430 -11.72 24.81 -4.03
C GLY A 430 -13.21 24.91 -4.40
N ARG A 431 -13.90 23.77 -4.51
CA ARG A 431 -15.34 23.62 -4.78
C ARG A 431 -15.78 22.21 -4.35
N ASP A 432 -17.06 22.06 -4.02
CA ASP A 432 -17.66 20.73 -3.85
C ASP A 432 -17.86 20.06 -5.22
N ILE A 433 -17.32 18.84 -5.37
CA ILE A 433 -17.34 18.02 -6.59
C ILE A 433 -18.24 16.78 -6.46
N CYS A 434 -19.06 16.71 -5.41
CA CYS A 434 -19.97 15.58 -5.19
C CYS A 434 -21.33 15.80 -5.88
N ILE A 435 -21.98 14.72 -6.36
CA ILE A 435 -23.31 14.83 -6.99
C ILE A 435 -24.33 15.31 -5.95
N GLY A 436 -25.10 16.36 -6.29
CA GLY A 436 -26.04 16.96 -5.36
C GLY A 436 -25.51 18.22 -4.68
N ALA A 437 -24.22 18.52 -4.84
CA ALA A 437 -23.63 19.79 -4.43
C ALA A 437 -24.10 20.96 -5.30
N SER A 438 -23.92 22.19 -4.82
CA SER A 438 -24.29 23.39 -5.59
C SER A 438 -23.55 23.52 -6.93
N ASN A 439 -22.32 23.00 -7.02
CA ASN A 439 -21.51 23.05 -8.24
C ASN A 439 -21.71 21.85 -9.16
N LEU A 440 -22.40 20.80 -8.69
CA LEU A 440 -22.72 19.59 -9.44
C LEU A 440 -24.20 19.26 -9.29
N ALA A 441 -25.02 20.18 -9.80
CA ALA A 441 -26.47 20.10 -9.67
C ALA A 441 -27.01 18.86 -10.41
N PRO A 442 -27.81 18.02 -9.74
CA PRO A 442 -28.34 16.81 -10.34
C PRO A 442 -29.42 17.16 -11.36
N ASN A 443 -29.41 16.50 -12.52
CA ASN A 443 -30.54 16.56 -13.45
C ASN A 443 -31.78 15.84 -12.84
N ILE A 444 -32.90 15.84 -13.55
CA ILE A 444 -34.15 15.25 -13.03
C ILE A 444 -34.05 13.74 -12.78
N VAL A 445 -33.24 13.02 -13.55
CA VAL A 445 -33.02 11.57 -13.43
C VAL A 445 -32.19 11.29 -12.18
N THR A 446 -31.05 11.98 -12.06
CA THR A 446 -30.17 11.93 -10.89
C THR A 446 -30.90 12.32 -9.61
N THR A 447 -31.74 13.36 -9.65
CA THR A 447 -32.54 13.79 -8.50
C THR A 447 -33.51 12.70 -8.05
N LYS A 448 -34.20 12.04 -8.99
CA LYS A 448 -35.12 10.95 -8.67
C LYS A 448 -34.38 9.76 -8.08
N PHE A 449 -33.24 9.38 -8.66
CA PHE A 449 -32.40 8.32 -8.14
C PHE A 449 -31.94 8.60 -6.71
N ILE A 450 -31.39 9.78 -6.43
CA ILE A 450 -30.92 10.14 -5.08
C ILE A 450 -32.07 10.11 -4.06
N ASN A 451 -33.25 10.61 -4.44
CA ASN A 451 -34.43 10.56 -3.57
C ASN A 451 -34.87 9.11 -3.29
N TYR A 452 -34.83 8.24 -4.30
CA TYR A 452 -35.15 6.83 -4.12
C TYR A 452 -34.10 6.10 -3.28
N LEU A 453 -32.81 6.31 -3.56
CA LEU A 453 -31.68 5.79 -2.81
C LEU A 453 -31.77 6.12 -1.31
N LYS A 454 -32.22 7.34 -0.98
CA LYS A 454 -32.40 7.81 0.40
C LYS A 454 -33.76 7.44 1.01
N SER A 455 -34.65 6.77 0.28
CA SER A 455 -35.96 6.36 0.78
C SER A 455 -35.90 5.05 1.56
N ALA A 456 -36.90 4.80 2.40
CA ALA A 456 -37.04 3.55 3.15
C ALA A 456 -37.26 2.31 2.25
N ASP A 457 -37.69 2.52 1.00
CA ASP A 457 -37.93 1.45 0.02
C ASP A 457 -36.65 1.04 -0.74
N SER A 458 -35.55 1.78 -0.58
CA SER A 458 -34.27 1.45 -1.20
C SER A 458 -33.72 0.13 -0.66
N PRO A 459 -33.24 -0.79 -1.52
CA PRO A 459 -32.62 -2.03 -1.08
C PRO A 459 -31.14 -1.83 -0.68
N VAL A 460 -30.59 -0.64 -0.88
CA VAL A 460 -29.17 -0.35 -0.69
C VAL A 460 -28.80 -0.41 0.78
N LYS A 461 -27.67 -1.06 1.07
CA LYS A 461 -27.10 -1.20 2.43
C LYS A 461 -25.80 -0.42 2.59
N ALA A 462 -25.05 -0.24 1.52
CA ALA A 462 -23.87 0.60 1.50
C ALA A 462 -23.67 1.21 0.11
N VAL A 463 -23.06 2.39 0.08
CA VAL A 463 -22.55 3.03 -1.13
C VAL A 463 -21.02 3.09 -1.06
N LEU A 464 -20.34 2.59 -2.08
CA LEU A 464 -18.88 2.65 -2.21
C LEU A 464 -18.55 3.71 -3.27
N ALA A 465 -17.65 4.64 -2.96
CA ALA A 465 -17.28 5.74 -3.85
C ALA A 465 -15.81 6.15 -3.74
N GLY A 466 -15.36 7.01 -4.66
CA GLY A 466 -14.02 7.60 -4.67
C GLY A 466 -14.05 9.09 -5.02
N HIS A 467 -13.29 9.49 -6.05
CA HIS A 467 -13.30 10.79 -6.73
C HIS A 467 -12.74 11.97 -5.93
N ILE A 468 -13.06 12.08 -4.64
CA ILE A 468 -12.64 13.23 -3.81
C ILE A 468 -11.22 13.08 -3.23
N HIS A 469 -10.55 11.94 -3.50
CA HIS A 469 -9.20 11.59 -3.05
C HIS A 469 -9.01 11.61 -1.53
N MET A 470 -10.09 11.49 -0.76
CA MET A 470 -10.04 11.48 0.69
C MET A 470 -11.03 10.48 1.27
N ASP A 471 -10.62 9.85 2.37
CA ASP A 471 -11.50 8.98 3.12
C ASP A 471 -12.61 9.80 3.79
N HIS A 472 -13.85 9.36 3.56
CA HIS A 472 -15.02 9.92 4.21
C HIS A 472 -16.06 8.82 4.40
N VAL A 473 -16.58 8.71 5.62
CA VAL A 473 -17.66 7.75 5.94
C VAL A 473 -18.77 8.52 6.61
N ASP A 474 -19.98 8.42 6.06
CA ASP A 474 -21.15 9.12 6.61
C ASP A 474 -22.46 8.43 6.30
N ASP A 475 -23.46 8.70 7.13
CA ASP A 475 -24.84 8.25 6.94
C ASP A 475 -25.45 8.99 5.75
N LEU A 476 -25.61 8.28 4.63
CA LEU A 476 -26.20 8.84 3.42
C LEU A 476 -27.71 9.07 3.60
N SER A 477 -28.36 8.16 4.31
CA SER A 477 -29.76 8.31 4.69
C SER A 477 -30.09 7.61 6.01
N PRO A 478 -30.60 8.35 7.01
CA PRO A 478 -31.10 7.75 8.24
C PRO A 478 -32.44 7.04 8.04
N ASN A 479 -33.07 7.11 6.87
CA ASN A 479 -34.36 6.45 6.62
C ASN A 479 -34.23 4.96 6.32
N ASN A 480 -33.03 4.49 5.98
CA ASN A 480 -32.75 3.12 5.55
C ASN A 480 -31.38 2.61 6.02
N ASP A 481 -30.72 3.35 6.92
CA ASP A 481 -29.40 3.05 7.48
C ASP A 481 -28.30 2.84 6.41
N THR A 482 -28.44 3.48 5.24
CA THR A 482 -27.40 3.41 4.19
C THR A 482 -26.22 4.31 4.55
N VAL A 483 -25.03 3.71 4.63
CA VAL A 483 -23.76 4.41 4.81
C VAL A 483 -23.05 4.57 3.47
N GLN A 484 -22.46 5.74 3.22
CA GLN A 484 -21.55 5.95 2.10
C GLN A 484 -20.10 5.93 2.58
N TYR A 485 -19.31 5.09 1.93
CA TYR A 485 -17.88 4.91 2.14
C TYR A 485 -17.14 5.46 0.93
N THR A 486 -16.59 6.66 1.08
CA THR A 486 -15.70 7.24 0.09
C THR A 486 -14.27 6.89 0.44
N LEU A 487 -13.51 6.41 -0.54
CA LEU A 487 -12.12 5.98 -0.37
C LEU A 487 -11.15 7.13 -0.71
N GLY A 488 -10.05 7.22 0.04
CA GLY A 488 -8.86 7.99 -0.34
C GLY A 488 -8.26 7.52 -1.67
N ALA A 489 -7.30 8.26 -2.21
CA ALA A 489 -6.73 7.90 -3.50
C ALA A 489 -5.72 6.74 -3.41
N THR A 490 -5.91 5.71 -4.25
CA THR A 490 -5.02 4.54 -4.27
C THR A 490 -3.61 4.92 -4.69
N TYR A 491 -3.41 5.93 -5.55
CA TYR A 491 -2.05 6.36 -5.90
C TYR A 491 -1.24 6.89 -4.69
N GLN A 492 -1.91 7.25 -3.59
CA GLN A 492 -1.31 7.63 -2.30
C GLN A 492 -1.32 6.49 -1.27
N GLY A 493 -1.78 5.30 -1.65
CA GLY A 493 -1.78 4.09 -0.82
C GLY A 493 -3.13 3.69 -0.25
N ALA A 494 -4.19 4.48 -0.42
CA ALA A 494 -5.47 4.12 0.20
C ALA A 494 -6.05 2.82 -0.40
N ALA A 495 -6.54 1.94 0.46
CA ALA A 495 -7.36 0.78 0.08
C ALA A 495 -8.33 0.45 1.23
N ARG A 496 -9.37 -0.34 0.96
CA ARG A 496 -10.32 -0.74 2.03
C ARG A 496 -10.83 -2.15 1.84
N ILE A 497 -10.74 -2.97 2.87
CA ILE A 497 -11.39 -4.28 2.89
C ILE A 497 -12.83 -4.11 3.35
N PHE A 498 -13.76 -4.68 2.60
CA PHE A 498 -15.14 -4.87 3.02
C PHE A 498 -15.41 -6.34 3.33
N ASN A 499 -15.72 -6.63 4.58
CA ASN A 499 -16.30 -7.90 4.98
C ASN A 499 -17.83 -7.78 4.95
N ILE A 500 -18.48 -8.58 4.12
CA ILE A 500 -19.94 -8.62 4.03
C ILE A 500 -20.42 -9.93 4.67
N HIS A 501 -21.24 -9.82 5.71
CA HIS A 501 -21.67 -10.96 6.52
C HIS A 501 -23.08 -10.79 7.11
N GLY A 502 -23.61 -11.88 7.68
CA GLY A 502 -24.93 -11.97 8.33
C GLY A 502 -25.07 -11.29 9.68
#